data_AF-A0A3B9BY60-F1
#
_entry.id   AF-A0A3B9BY60-F1
#
_cell.length_a   1.000
_cell.length_b   1.000
_cell.length_c   1.000
_cell.angle_alpha   90.00
_cell.angle_beta   90.00
_cell.angle_gamma   90.00
#
_symmetry.space_group_name_H-M   'P 1'
#
loop_
_entity.id
_entity.type
_entity.pdbx_description
1 polymer ?
#
loop_
_entity_poly.entity_id
_entity_poly.type
_entity_poly.pdbx_seq_one_letter_code
_entity_poly.pdbx_strand_id
1 'polypeptide(L)'
;VNSPEGTLMHVFAIKEDSKGNIWFGDRDTGAWRFDGKEIKNFKLDSNISTQHIWDIFEDKRGNLLFASGERGVYKFNGNGFDRVF
;
A
#
# COMPACT_ATOMS: atom_id res chain seq x y z
N VAL A 1 11.95 -6.17 14.83
CA VAL A 1 11.34 -4.92 15.33
C VAL A 1 10.19 -4.61 14.38
N ASN A 2 9.02 -4.22 14.86
CA ASN A 2 7.90 -3.86 13.98
C ASN A 2 8.02 -2.38 13.59
N SER A 3 7.44 -1.95 12.47
CA SER A 3 7.29 -0.52 12.16
C SER A 3 6.27 0.11 13.12
N PRO A 4 6.63 1.14 13.90
CA PRO A 4 5.66 1.90 14.69
C PRO A 4 4.60 2.57 13.80
N GLU A 5 3.42 2.82 14.37
CA GLU A 5 2.37 3.55 13.64
C GLU A 5 2.86 4.92 13.16
N GLY A 6 2.49 5.28 11.93
CA GLY A 6 2.92 6.54 11.31
C GLY A 6 4.38 6.56 10.84
N THR A 7 5.05 5.41 10.78
CA THR A 7 6.43 5.30 10.27
C THR A 7 6.49 4.41 9.03
N LEU A 8 7.48 4.67 8.18
CA LEU A 8 7.84 3.85 7.02
C LEU A 8 9.23 3.28 7.29
N MET A 9 9.34 2.06 7.80
CA MET A 9 10.61 1.50 8.29
C MET A 9 11.00 0.17 7.63
N HIS A 10 10.04 -0.68 7.33
CA HIS A 10 10.28 -2.01 6.77
C HIS A 10 9.62 -2.12 5.41
N VAL A 11 10.17 -1.38 4.44
CA VAL A 11 9.69 -1.35 3.05
C VAL A 11 9.99 -2.68 2.36
N PHE A 12 8.95 -3.38 1.95
CA PHE A 12 9.04 -4.66 1.24
C PHE A 12 8.70 -4.55 -0.24
N ALA A 13 7.91 -3.54 -0.62
CA ALA A 13 7.56 -3.27 -2.02
C ALA A 13 7.76 -1.80 -2.35
N ILE A 14 8.20 -1.52 -3.58
CA ILE A 14 8.27 -0.17 -4.15
C ILE A 14 7.75 -0.24 -5.59
N LYS A 15 6.83 0.67 -5.95
CA LYS A 15 6.25 0.74 -7.29
C LYS A 15 5.98 2.19 -7.68
N GLU A 16 6.53 2.63 -8.81
CA GLU A 16 6.06 3.83 -9.50
C GLU A 16 4.80 3.51 -10.30
N ASP A 17 3.73 4.27 -10.11
CA ASP A 17 2.50 4.16 -10.90
C ASP A 17 2.56 4.97 -12.21
N SER A 18 1.62 4.73 -13.12
CA SER A 18 1.53 5.42 -14.41
C SER A 18 1.31 6.94 -14.32
N LYS A 19 1.03 7.47 -13.12
CA LYS A 19 0.86 8.90 -12.86
C LYS A 19 2.11 9.52 -12.22
N GLY A 20 3.18 8.74 -12.02
CA GLY A 20 4.43 9.18 -11.43
C GLY A 20 4.42 9.21 -9.89
N ASN A 21 3.42 8.64 -9.22
CA ASN A 21 3.48 8.48 -7.76
C ASN A 21 4.35 7.28 -7.41
N ILE A 22 5.14 7.40 -6.35
CA ILE A 22 5.89 6.29 -5.79
C ILE A 22 5.11 5.69 -4.63
N TRP A 23 4.78 4.41 -4.75
CA TRP A 23 4.12 3.63 -3.72
C TRP A 23 5.12 2.75 -3.00
N PHE A 24 4.95 2.65 -1.69
CA PHE A 24 5.72 1.78 -0.81
C PHE A 24 4.77 0.85 -0.08
N GLY A 25 5.10 -0.44 -0.03
CA GLY A 25 4.48 -1.41 0.85
C GLY A 25 5.33 -1.58 2.08
N ASP A 26 4.80 -1.24 3.25
CA ASP A 26 5.47 -1.49 4.52
C ASP A 26 5.00 -2.80 5.13
N ARG A 27 5.91 -3.45 5.85
CA ARG A 27 5.60 -4.67 6.57
C ARG A 27 4.45 -4.46 7.53
N ASP A 28 4.36 -3.39 8.32
CA ASP A 28 3.40 -3.32 9.44
C ASP A 28 2.38 -2.18 9.32
N THR A 29 2.65 -1.16 8.50
CA THR A 29 1.88 0.10 8.50
C THR A 29 1.06 0.35 7.24
N GLY A 30 1.03 -0.58 6.28
CA GLY A 30 0.20 -0.45 5.09
C GLY A 30 0.95 0.11 3.90
N ALA A 31 0.18 0.77 3.02
CA ALA A 31 0.71 1.41 1.84
C ALA A 31 1.09 2.86 2.17
N TRP A 32 2.15 3.33 1.54
CA TRP A 32 2.54 4.73 1.56
C TRP A 32 2.66 5.23 0.14
N ARG A 33 2.32 6.50 -0.10
CA ARG A 33 2.44 7.14 -1.41
C ARG A 33 3.19 8.44 -1.29
N PHE A 34 4.18 8.63 -2.16
CA PHE A 34 4.81 9.91 -2.45
C PHE A 34 4.33 10.42 -3.80
N ASP A 35 3.73 11.61 -3.84
CA ASP A 35 3.20 12.23 -5.07
C ASP A 35 4.14 13.27 -5.70
N GLY A 36 5.40 13.31 -5.24
CA GLY A 36 6.37 14.34 -5.60
C GLY A 36 6.40 15.54 -4.64
N LYS A 37 5.43 15.65 -3.72
CA LYS A 37 5.36 16.74 -2.74
C LYS A 37 5.22 16.23 -1.31
N GLU A 38 4.32 15.28 -1.08
CA GLU A 38 4.04 14.75 0.26
C GLU A 38 4.04 13.23 0.30
N ILE A 39 4.36 12.70 1.47
CA ILE A 39 4.25 11.27 1.79
C ILE A 39 2.98 11.07 2.62
N LYS A 40 2.10 10.18 2.16
CA LYS A 40 0.85 9.84 2.84
C LYS A 40 0.73 8.34 3.11
N ASN A 41 0.29 7.98 4.31
CA ASN A 41 -0.01 6.60 4.72
C ASN A 41 -1.46 6.23 4.42
N PHE A 42 -1.67 4.97 4.05
CA PHE A 42 -2.96 4.35 3.81
C PHE A 42 -2.98 2.96 4.46
N LYS A 43 -3.86 2.78 5.43
CA LYS A 43 -4.19 1.46 5.98
C LYS A 43 -5.13 0.73 5.03
N LEU A 44 -4.97 -0.59 4.90
CA LEU A 44 -5.86 -1.45 4.13
C LEU A 44 -7.28 -1.45 4.72
N ASP A 45 -7.37 -1.60 6.04
CA ASP A 45 -8.63 -1.55 6.81
C ASP A 45 -8.29 -1.12 8.24
N SER A 46 -9.05 -0.17 8.80
CA SER A 46 -8.81 0.33 10.15
C SER A 46 -9.20 -0.67 11.24
N ASN A 47 -10.02 -1.67 10.93
CA ASN A 47 -10.51 -2.66 11.88
C ASN A 47 -9.58 -3.88 12.02
N ILE A 48 -8.46 -3.88 11.31
CA ILE A 48 -7.57 -5.02 11.24
C ILE A 48 -6.17 -4.64 11.72
N SER A 49 -5.50 -5.54 12.44
CA SER A 49 -4.18 -5.25 13.02
C SER A 49 -3.03 -5.35 12.01
N THR A 50 -2.99 -6.42 11.21
CA THR A 50 -2.00 -6.54 10.12
C THR A 50 -2.37 -5.71 8.90
N GLN A 51 -1.43 -4.83 8.51
CA GLN A 51 -1.49 -3.96 7.33
C GLN A 51 -0.44 -4.36 6.28
N HIS A 52 0.01 -5.62 6.31
CA HIS A 52 1.20 -6.04 5.56
C HIS A 52 0.97 -5.92 4.05
N ILE A 53 1.86 -5.20 3.36
CA ILE A 53 1.89 -5.12 1.89
C ILE A 53 3.18 -5.76 1.38
N TRP A 54 3.05 -6.87 0.66
CA TRP A 54 4.20 -7.61 0.11
C TRP A 54 4.53 -7.22 -1.31
N ASP A 55 3.54 -6.80 -2.08
CA ASP A 55 3.73 -6.42 -3.47
C ASP A 55 2.69 -5.39 -3.91
N ILE A 56 3.07 -4.58 -4.90
CA ILE A 56 2.24 -3.53 -5.50
C ILE A 56 2.34 -3.67 -7.01
N PHE A 57 1.20 -3.90 -7.65
CA PHE A 57 1.10 -4.11 -9.08
C PHE A 57 0.13 -3.12 -9.70
N GLU A 58 0.48 -2.59 -10.86
CA GLU A 58 -0.44 -1.80 -11.68
C GLU A 58 -0.79 -2.60 -12.93
N ASP A 59 -2.08 -2.85 -13.14
CA ASP A 59 -2.55 -3.53 -14.35
C ASP A 59 -2.56 -2.60 -15.57
N LYS A 60 -2.79 -3.18 -16.75
CA LYS A 60 -2.83 -2.42 -18.02
C LYS A 60 -3.97 -1.40 -18.12
N ARG A 61 -4.93 -1.42 -17.18
CA ARG A 61 -6.06 -0.48 -17.11
C ARG A 61 -5.79 0.63 -16.07
N GLY A 62 -4.60 0.63 -15.45
CA GLY A 62 -4.23 1.60 -14.41
C GLY A 62 -4.82 1.28 -13.04
N ASN A 63 -5.31 0.05 -12.80
CA ASN A 63 -5.73 -0.35 -11.46
C ASN A 63 -4.49 -0.69 -10.64
N LEU A 64 -4.35 -0.04 -9.49
CA LEU A 64 -3.32 -0.38 -8.51
C LEU A 64 -3.85 -1.45 -7.55
N LEU A 65 -3.14 -2.57 -7.52
CA LEU A 65 -3.41 -3.75 -6.72
C LEU A 65 -2.31 -3.93 -5.68
N PHE A 66 -2.72 -4.25 -4.46
CA PHE A 66 -1.86 -4.35 -3.29
C PHE A 66 -2.05 -5.73 -2.67
N ALA A 67 -1.00 -6.53 -2.70
CA ALA A 67 -1.02 -7.89 -2.18
C ALA A 67 -0.73 -7.89 -0.67
N SER A 68 -1.68 -8.39 0.11
CA SER A 68 -1.52 -8.60 1.55
C SER A 68 -1.43 -10.09 1.85
N GLY A 69 -0.39 -10.48 2.59
CA GLY A 69 0.04 -11.87 2.67
C GLY A 69 -0.99 -12.80 3.28
N GLU A 70 -1.79 -12.28 4.23
CA GLU A 70 -2.79 -13.07 4.96
C GLU A 70 -4.23 -12.66 4.60
N ARG A 71 -4.40 -11.62 3.77
CA ARG A 71 -5.70 -10.94 3.62
C ARG A 71 -6.15 -10.72 2.18
N GLY A 72 -5.40 -11.25 1.23
CA GLY A 72 -5.76 -11.23 -0.18
C GLY A 72 -5.30 -9.95 -0.87
N VAL A 73 -6.03 -9.54 -1.90
CA VAL A 73 -5.62 -8.45 -2.78
C VAL A 73 -6.60 -7.30 -2.67
N TYR A 74 -6.05 -6.10 -2.56
CA TYR A 74 -6.80 -4.87 -2.41
C TYR A 74 -6.57 -3.98 -3.62
N LYS A 75 -7.62 -3.33 -4.11
CA LYS A 75 -7.55 -2.32 -5.16
C LYS A 75 -7.64 -0.93 -4.54
N PHE A 76 -6.74 -0.03 -4.91
CA PHE A 76 -6.82 1.36 -4.47
C PHE A 76 -7.94 2.10 -5.21
N ASN A 77 -8.83 2.75 -4.48
CA ASN A 77 -10.01 3.45 -5.03
C ASN A 77 -9.86 4.98 -5.07
N GLY A 78 -8.66 5.51 -4.78
CA GLY A 78 -8.37 6.94 -4.73
C GLY A 78 -8.31 7.51 -3.31
N ASN A 79 -9.05 6.91 -2.37
CA ASN A 79 -9.09 7.34 -0.97
C ASN A 79 -8.61 6.26 0.00
N GLY A 80 -8.86 4.99 -0.31
CA GLY A 80 -8.48 3.83 0.47
C GLY A 80 -8.52 2.56 -0.39
N PHE A 81 -8.97 1.45 0.17
CA PHE A 81 -8.87 0.14 -0.46
C PHE A 81 -10.18 -0.63 -0.47
N ASP A 82 -10.47 -1.25 -1.62
CA ASP A 82 -11.53 -2.25 -1.75
C ASP A 82 -10.87 -3.63 -1.85
N ARG A 83 -11.32 -4.60 -1.05
CA ARG A 83 -10.85 -5.98 -1.19
C ARG A 83 -11.44 -6.59 -2.46
N VAL A 84 -10.60 -7.18 -3.30
CA VAL A 84 -11.00 -7.75 -4.60
C VAL A 84 -10.73 -9.26 -4.70
N PHE A 85 -9.86 -9.80 -3.85
CA PHE A 85 -9.62 -11.24 -3.67
C PHE A 85 -9.34 -11.56 -2.19
#